data_AF-A0A8T4RR66-F1
#
_entry.id   AF-A0A8T4RR66-F1
#
_cell.length_a   1.000
_cell.length_b   1.000
_cell.length_c   1.000
_cell.angle_alpha   90.00
_cell.angle_beta   90.00
_cell.angle_gamma   90.00
#
_symmetry.space_group_name_H-M   'P 1'
#
loop_
_entity.id
_entity.type
_entity.pdbx_description
1 polymer ?
#
loop_
_entity_poly.entity_id
_entity_poly.type
_entity_poly.pdbx_seq_one_letter_code
_entity_poly.pdbx_strand_id
1 'polypeptide(L)'
;MFHKFVVDVLFWLHMAVILFGVFMGLLFSFPIVLLIIGVHRTQFLIFKDCLISKLQKRLHGIPLGTHFLQFAVVKMFGKEISERQAKQIDYFLLGSTLAIALLNSFVI
;
A
#
# COMPACT_ATOMS: atom_id res chain seq x y z
N MET A 1 -6.46 3.86 25.61
CA MET A 1 -5.10 4.30 25.18
C MET A 1 -4.42 3.25 24.30
N PHE A 2 -4.33 2.00 24.75
CA PHE A 2 -3.75 0.88 23.98
C PHE A 2 -4.37 0.68 22.59
N HIS A 3 -5.70 0.71 22.47
CA HIS A 3 -6.39 0.55 21.19
C HIS A 3 -5.96 1.58 20.13
N LYS A 4 -5.94 2.87 20.50
CA LYS A 4 -5.49 3.95 19.60
C LYS A 4 -4.04 3.76 19.18
N PHE A 5 -3.18 3.36 20.11
CA PHE A 5 -1.78 3.04 19.83
C PHE A 5 -1.64 1.91 18.80
N VAL A 6 -2.38 0.80 18.97
CA VAL A 6 -2.35 -0.33 18.02
C VAL A 6 -2.81 0.10 16.63
N VAL A 7 -3.88 0.87 16.52
CA VAL A 7 -4.38 1.39 15.22
C VAL A 7 -3.33 2.28 14.54
N ASP A 8 -2.65 3.12 15.31
CA ASP A 8 -1.57 3.98 14.81
C ASP A 8 -0.37 3.17 14.33
N VAL A 9 0.06 2.18 15.10
CA VAL A 9 1.15 1.27 14.71
C VAL A 9 0.81 0.55 13.41
N LEU A 10 -0.40 0.02 13.28
CA LEU A 10 -0.83 -0.65 12.05
C LEU A 10 -0.87 0.29 10.85
N PHE A 11 -1.27 1.55 11.07
CA PHE A 11 -1.25 2.57 10.01
C PHE A 11 0.18 2.82 9.52
N TRP A 12 1.10 3.07 10.44
CA TRP A 12 2.50 3.35 10.10
C TRP A 12 3.19 2.12 9.51
N LEU A 13 2.88 0.92 10.00
CA LEU A 13 3.33 -0.33 9.41
C LEU A 13 2.87 -0.46 7.96
N HIS A 14 1.60 -0.18 7.66
CA HIS A 14 1.10 -0.26 6.29
C HIS A 14 1.74 0.79 5.38
N MET A 15 1.91 2.02 5.87
CA MET A 15 2.64 3.07 5.15
C MET A 15 4.09 2.65 4.85
N ALA A 16 4.78 2.05 5.82
CA ALA A 16 6.14 1.55 5.65
C ALA A 16 6.21 0.43 4.61
N VAL A 17 5.24 -0.49 4.60
CA VAL A 17 5.14 -1.55 3.58
C VAL A 17 4.92 -0.97 2.18
N ILE A 18 4.08 0.05 2.03
CA ILE A 18 3.88 0.72 0.72
C ILE A 18 5.18 1.40 0.27
N LEU A 19 5.82 2.15 1.17
CA LEU A 19 7.07 2.86 0.85
C LEU A 19 8.18 1.87 0.47
N PHE A 20 8.35 0.80 1.25
CA PHE A 20 9.28 -0.28 0.94
C PHE A 20 8.93 -0.92 -0.41
N GLY A 21 7.66 -1.18 -0.69
CA GLY A 21 7.19 -1.73 -1.96
C GLY A 21 7.43 -0.81 -3.16
N VAL A 22 7.53 0.51 -2.99
CA VAL A 22 7.94 1.43 -4.06
C VAL A 22 9.43 1.27 -4.37
N PHE A 23 10.26 1.21 -3.34
CA PHE A 23 11.72 1.20 -3.48
C PHE A 23 12.34 -0.20 -3.59
N MET A 24 11.56 -1.26 -3.44
CA MET A 24 12.07 -2.64 -3.50
C MET A 24 12.75 -2.98 -4.83
N GLY A 25 12.41 -2.27 -5.92
CA GLY A 25 13.07 -2.42 -7.22
C GLY A 25 14.55 -2.04 -7.22
N LEU A 26 15.02 -1.30 -6.21
CA LEU A 26 16.43 -1.00 -5.99
C LEU A 26 17.19 -2.18 -5.35
N LEU A 27 16.47 -3.08 -4.67
CA LEU A 27 17.05 -4.16 -3.85
C LEU A 27 16.91 -5.54 -4.51
N PHE A 28 15.88 -5.73 -5.33
CA PHE A 28 15.55 -7.01 -5.94
C PHE A 28 15.54 -6.92 -7.47
N SER A 29 15.78 -8.06 -8.13
CA SER A 29 15.69 -8.16 -9.58
C SER A 29 14.25 -8.00 -10.07
N PHE A 30 14.09 -7.53 -11.30
CA PHE A 30 12.77 -7.29 -11.91
C PHE A 30 11.81 -8.50 -11.83
N PRO A 31 12.24 -9.76 -12.09
CA PRO A 31 11.36 -10.92 -11.93
C PRO A 31 10.84 -11.11 -10.49
N ILE A 32 11.68 -10.85 -9.48
CA ILE A 32 11.28 -10.96 -8.07
C ILE A 32 10.27 -9.86 -7.72
N VAL A 33 10.48 -8.64 -8.21
CA VAL A 33 9.54 -7.53 -8.01
C VAL A 33 8.18 -7.85 -8.62
N LEU A 34 8.15 -8.39 -9.85
CA LEU A 34 6.91 -8.84 -10.51
C LEU A 34 6.19 -9.92 -9.69
N LEU A 35 6.93 -10.90 -9.16
CA LEU A 35 6.35 -11.96 -8.33
C LEU A 35 5.71 -11.38 -7.06
N ILE A 36 6.41 -10.50 -6.35
CA ILE A 36 5.91 -9.89 -5.11
C ILE A 36 4.68 -9.03 -5.36
N ILE A 37 4.71 -8.20 -6.42
CA ILE A 37 3.53 -7.44 -6.88
C ILE A 37 2.38 -8.40 -7.19
N GLY A 38 2.65 -9.48 -7.93
CA GLY A 38 1.66 -10.49 -8.29
C GLY A 38 1.00 -11.12 -7.06
N VAL A 39 1.79 -11.58 -6.10
CA VAL A 39 1.30 -12.14 -4.83
C VAL A 39 0.45 -11.12 -4.08
N HIS A 40 0.92 -9.87 -3.98
CA HIS A 40 0.18 -8.82 -3.30
C HIS A 40 -1.15 -8.50 -3.99
N ARG A 41 -1.19 -8.45 -5.34
CA ARG A 41 -2.43 -8.24 -6.10
C ARG A 41 -3.38 -9.44 -5.98
N THR A 42 -2.87 -10.67 -5.96
CA THR A 42 -3.68 -11.87 -5.69
C THR A 42 -4.31 -11.81 -4.29
N GLN A 43 -3.61 -11.27 -3.30
CA GLN A 43 -4.16 -11.03 -1.96
C GLN A 43 -5.40 -10.11 -2.02
N PHE A 44 -5.39 -9.05 -2.84
CA PHE A 44 -6.56 -8.20 -3.05
C PHE A 44 -7.71 -8.95 -3.72
N LEU A 45 -7.45 -9.89 -4.62
CA LEU A 45 -8.50 -10.71 -5.24
C LEU A 45 -9.17 -11.65 -4.23
N ILE A 46 -8.38 -12.30 -3.36
CA ILE A 46 -8.86 -13.28 -2.39
C ILE A 46 -9.54 -12.59 -1.20
N PHE A 47 -8.89 -11.56 -0.63
CA PHE A 47 -9.33 -10.95 0.63
C PHE A 47 -10.13 -9.66 0.44
N LYS A 48 -10.25 -9.17 -0.79
CA LYS A 48 -10.87 -7.89 -1.21
C LYS A 48 -10.17 -6.64 -0.65
N ASP A 49 -9.04 -6.80 0.03
CA ASP A 49 -8.27 -5.72 0.65
C ASP A 49 -6.85 -6.22 1.03
N CYS A 50 -5.96 -5.29 1.37
CA CYS A 50 -4.71 -5.62 2.04
C CYS A 50 -5.00 -6.23 3.44
N LEU A 51 -4.24 -7.24 3.86
CA LEU A 51 -4.37 -7.88 5.17
C LEU A 51 -4.24 -6.87 6.32
N ILE A 52 -3.34 -5.89 6.19
CA ILE A 52 -3.15 -4.84 7.20
C ILE A 52 -4.38 -3.93 7.26
N SER A 53 -4.89 -3.46 6.11
CA SER A 53 -6.15 -2.71 6.04
C SER A 53 -7.32 -3.49 6.66
N LYS A 54 -7.41 -4.79 6.36
CA LYS A 54 -8.47 -5.66 6.86
C LYS A 54 -8.41 -5.79 8.37
N LEU A 55 -7.22 -5.92 8.95
CA LEU A 55 -7.01 -5.88 10.39
C LEU A 55 -7.37 -4.51 10.98
N GLN A 56 -6.96 -3.41 10.36
CA GLN A 56 -7.31 -2.06 10.80
C GLN A 56 -8.84 -1.82 10.77
N LYS A 57 -9.53 -2.30 9.74
CA LYS A 57 -11.01 -2.23 9.65
C LYS A 57 -11.68 -3.06 10.74
N ARG A 58 -11.17 -4.26 11.04
CA ARG A 58 -11.64 -5.10 12.15
C ARG A 58 -11.45 -4.44 13.52
N LEU A 59 -10.39 -3.65 13.65
CA LEU A 59 -10.11 -2.86 14.85
C LEU A 59 -10.77 -1.47 14.80
N HIS A 60 -11.72 -1.21 13.89
CA HIS A 60 -12.40 0.08 13.74
C HIS A 60 -11.45 1.28 13.53
N GLY A 61 -10.21 1.04 13.08
CA GLY A 61 -9.22 2.07 12.80
C GLY A 61 -9.36 2.72 11.42
N ILE A 62 -10.02 2.03 10.49
CA ILE A 62 -10.41 2.54 9.16
C ILE A 62 -11.90 2.28 8.98
N PRO A 63 -12.69 3.26 8.50
CA PRO A 63 -14.10 3.04 8.21
C PRO A 63 -14.32 1.91 7.18
N LEU A 64 -15.40 1.16 7.36
CA LEU A 64 -15.80 0.12 6.41
C LEU A 64 -16.13 0.76 5.05
N GLY A 65 -15.65 0.15 3.97
CA GLY A 65 -15.82 0.67 2.61
C GLY A 65 -14.78 1.71 2.17
N THR A 66 -13.97 2.26 3.08
CA THR A 66 -12.91 3.22 2.71
C THR A 66 -11.65 2.48 2.26
N HIS A 67 -11.05 2.93 1.15
CA HIS A 67 -9.75 2.43 0.71
C HIS A 67 -8.62 2.98 1.61
N PHE A 68 -7.58 2.17 1.87
CA PHE A 68 -6.48 2.60 2.75
C PHE A 68 -5.86 3.93 2.31
N LEU A 69 -5.60 4.12 1.01
CA LEU A 69 -5.02 5.37 0.51
C LEU A 69 -5.93 6.58 0.72
N GLN A 70 -7.26 6.43 0.67
CA GLN A 70 -8.17 7.52 1.02
C GLN A 70 -8.00 7.90 2.50
N PHE A 71 -8.01 6.88 3.37
CA PHE A 71 -7.79 7.09 4.80
C PHE A 71 -6.42 7.70 5.10
N ALA A 72 -5.36 7.25 4.41
CA ALA A 72 -4.01 7.75 4.60
C ALA A 72 -3.88 9.22 4.19
N VAL A 73 -4.45 9.62 3.06
CA VAL A 73 -4.41 11.02 2.61
C VAL A 73 -5.17 11.93 3.56
N VAL A 74 -6.34 11.50 4.04
CA VAL A 74 -7.08 12.25 5.07
C VAL A 74 -6.27 12.35 6.37
N LYS A 75 -5.67 11.25 6.83
CA LYS A 75 -4.90 11.22 8.07
C LYS A 75 -3.63 12.07 8.02
N MET A 76 -2.94 12.12 6.88
CA MET A 76 -1.67 12.84 6.73
C MET A 76 -1.86 14.31 6.35
N PHE A 77 -2.86 14.62 5.52
CA PHE A 77 -3.01 15.93 4.90
C PHE A 77 -4.33 16.62 5.22
N GLY A 78 -5.25 15.97 5.95
CA GLY A 78 -6.58 16.49 6.23
C GLY A 78 -7.47 16.63 4.99
N LYS A 79 -7.08 16.05 3.85
CA LYS A 79 -7.75 16.21 2.57
C LYS A 79 -8.52 14.96 2.19
N GLU A 80 -9.82 15.11 1.94
CA GLU A 80 -10.62 14.03 1.39
C GLU A 80 -10.32 13.82 -0.09
N ILE A 81 -10.24 12.54 -0.47
CA ILE A 81 -10.08 12.14 -1.86
C ILE A 81 -11.10 11.07 -2.23
N SER A 82 -11.57 11.13 -3.47
CA SER A 82 -12.48 10.13 -4.04
C SER A 82 -11.80 8.76 -4.17
N GLU A 83 -12.60 7.69 -4.26
CA GLU A 83 -12.10 6.33 -4.50
C GLU A 83 -11.32 6.26 -5.83
N ARG A 84 -11.77 7.01 -6.84
CA ARG A 84 -11.10 7.11 -8.14
C ARG A 84 -9.69 7.69 -8.00
N GLN A 85 -9.53 8.77 -7.22
CA GLN A 85 -8.21 9.36 -6.94
C GLN A 85 -7.32 8.39 -6.17
N ALA A 86 -7.86 7.67 -5.18
CA ALA A 86 -7.10 6.65 -4.47
C ALA A 86 -6.64 5.51 -5.38
N LYS A 87 -7.48 5.06 -6.33
CA LYS A 87 -7.08 4.09 -7.36
C LYS A 87 -6.00 4.65 -8.29
N GLN A 88 -6.08 5.92 -8.67
CA GLN A 88 -5.02 6.56 -9.46
C GLN A 88 -3.68 6.58 -8.71
N ILE A 89 -3.69 6.89 -7.41
CA ILE A 89 -2.49 6.84 -6.56
C ILE A 89 -1.96 5.40 -6.49
N ASP A 90 -2.83 4.41 -6.29
CA ASP A 90 -2.43 2.99 -6.29
C ASP A 90 -1.75 2.55 -7.61
N TYR A 91 -2.33 2.91 -8.76
CA TYR A 91 -1.71 2.64 -10.06
C TYR A 91 -0.41 3.41 -10.27
N PHE A 92 -0.32 4.64 -9.78
CA PHE A 92 0.91 5.42 -9.84
C PHE A 92 2.02 4.79 -9.01
N LEU A 93 1.71 4.34 -7.78
CA LEU A 93 2.65 3.61 -6.92
C LEU A 93 3.14 2.34 -7.62
N LEU A 94 2.23 1.54 -8.17
CA LEU A 94 2.58 0.34 -8.95
C LEU A 94 3.50 0.66 -10.13
N GLY A 95 3.13 1.66 -10.93
CA GLY A 95 3.92 2.09 -12.09
C GLY A 95 5.32 2.57 -11.67
N SER A 96 5.42 3.31 -10.56
CA SER A 96 6.70 3.76 -10.01
C SER A 96 7.59 2.60 -9.57
N THR A 97 7.04 1.59 -8.88
CA THR A 97 7.78 0.38 -8.51
C THR A 97 8.34 -0.33 -9.74
N LEU A 98 7.51 -0.51 -10.77
CA LEU A 98 7.91 -1.19 -12.01
C LEU A 98 8.98 -0.40 -12.77
N ALA A 99 8.83 0.92 -12.85
CA ALA A 99 9.82 1.79 -13.49
C ALA A 99 11.17 1.73 -12.75
N ILE A 100 11.16 1.82 -11.42
CA ILE A 100 12.37 1.72 -10.59
C ILE A 100 13.06 0.36 -10.81
N ALA A 101 12.31 -0.74 -10.73
CA ALA A 101 12.84 -2.09 -10.90
C ALA A 101 13.40 -2.33 -12.32
N LEU A 102 12.72 -1.82 -13.34
CA LEU A 102 13.15 -1.92 -14.73
C LEU A 102 14.43 -1.12 -14.96
N LEU A 103 14.49 0.14 -14.51
CA LEU A 103 15.68 0.98 -14.63
C LEU A 103 16.88 0.35 -13.91
N ASN A 104 16.68 -0.18 -12.70
CA ASN A 104 17.75 -0.84 -11.96
C ASN A 104 18.29 -2.09 -12.69
N SER A 105 17.44 -2.77 -13.46
CA SER A 105 17.85 -3.95 -14.24
C SER A 105 18.72 -3.63 -15.45
N PHE A 106 18.86 -2.36 -15.84
CA PHE A 106 19.77 -1.91 -16.90
C PHE A 106 21.06 -1.28 -16.37
N VAL A 107 21.13 -1.00 -15.06
CA VAL A 107 22.28 -0.34 -14.41
C VAL A 107 23.25 -1.37 -13.81
N ILE A 108 22.77 -2.58 -13.53
CA ILE A 108 23.53 -3.75 -13.06
C ILE A 108 23.93 -4.61 -14.26
#